data_AF-A0ABC8V381-F1
#
_entry.id   AF-A0ABC8V381-F1
#
_cell.length_a   1.000
_cell.length_b   1.000
_cell.length_c   1.000
_cell.angle_alpha   90.00
_cell.angle_beta   90.00
_cell.angle_gamma   90.00
#
_symmetry.space_group_name_H-M   'P 1'
#
loop_
_entity.id
_entity.type
_entity.pdbx_description
1 polymer ?
#
loop_
_entity_poly.entity_id
_entity_poly.type
_entity_poly.pdbx_seq_one_letter_code
_entity_poly.pdbx_strand_id
1 'polypeptide(L)'
;MDYSQNVGIDQPILQTKPEEPNSELEEVLSDTSLSYFWRLRRAGSLELGTLFRLAAPAVIVYLLNCFTSMSTQIFCGHLVNLQLAASALGNNGVQAFAYGVMLGVGSAVETLCGQAYGAHKYEMLGIYLQRLTVLLMTTGLILTILYIFSKPFLILLGQSPSIASALSLFTYGLIPQIFAYAANFPIQKFLQAQSIVNPSAYIAAATLVVHILLTWLVLFKFGWGLLYAVLVLS
;
A
#
# COMPACT_ATOMS: atom_id res chain seq x y z
N MET A 1 -11.80 -47.22 -16.38
CA MET A 1 -11.73 -47.27 -14.91
C MET A 1 -10.28 -47.04 -14.55
N ASP A 2 -9.87 -45.78 -14.41
CA ASP A 2 -9.94 -44.99 -13.15
C ASP A 2 -8.63 -45.19 -12.37
N TYR A 3 -7.90 -44.20 -11.85
CA TYR A 3 -8.23 -42.83 -11.48
C TYR A 3 -6.99 -41.94 -11.62
N SER A 4 -7.23 -40.70 -12.04
CA SER A 4 -6.38 -39.52 -11.98
C SER A 4 -5.47 -39.45 -10.75
N GLN A 5 -4.16 -39.24 -10.97
CA GLN A 5 -3.27 -38.64 -9.99
C GLN A 5 -3.67 -37.16 -9.81
N ASN A 6 -4.54 -36.91 -8.83
CA ASN A 6 -4.78 -35.57 -8.31
C ASN A 6 -3.49 -35.10 -7.58
N VAL A 7 -2.59 -34.50 -8.35
CA VAL A 7 -1.56 -33.61 -7.81
C VAL A 7 -2.30 -32.46 -7.13
N GLY A 8 -2.19 -32.38 -5.81
CA GLY A 8 -2.98 -31.49 -4.96
C GLY A 8 -2.87 -30.03 -5.39
N ILE A 9 -3.98 -29.52 -5.93
CA ILE A 9 -4.21 -28.09 -6.19
C ILE A 9 -4.35 -27.32 -4.86
N ASP A 10 -4.46 -28.03 -3.73
CA ASP A 10 -4.68 -27.49 -2.40
C ASP A 10 -3.38 -27.23 -1.60
N GLN A 11 -2.20 -27.47 -2.18
CA GLN A 11 -0.94 -27.16 -1.50
C GLN A 11 -0.41 -25.78 -1.92
N PRO A 12 -0.08 -24.89 -0.96
CA PRO A 12 0.49 -23.59 -1.27
C PRO A 12 1.83 -23.74 -2.02
N ILE A 13 2.04 -22.92 -3.06
CA ILE A 13 3.20 -22.93 -3.97
C ILE A 13 4.54 -22.70 -3.23
N LEU A 14 4.49 -22.08 -2.06
CA LEU A 14 5.61 -22.01 -1.13
C LEU A 14 5.35 -22.96 0.06
N GLN A 15 6.08 -24.07 0.11
CA GLN A 15 6.29 -24.82 1.35
C GLN A 15 7.28 -24.04 2.22
N THR A 16 6.82 -22.94 2.83
CA THR A 16 7.48 -22.45 4.03
C THR A 16 7.23 -23.51 5.11
N LYS A 17 8.31 -24.01 5.72
CA LYS A 17 8.23 -24.82 6.94
C LYS A 17 7.24 -24.11 7.87
N PRO A 18 6.21 -24.77 8.43
CA PRO A 18 5.31 -24.10 9.36
C PRO A 18 6.20 -23.56 10.47
N GLU A 19 6.34 -22.23 10.55
CA GLU A 19 6.73 -21.60 11.79
C GLU A 19 5.61 -21.96 12.75
N GLU A 20 5.86 -22.93 13.64
CA GLU A 20 4.97 -23.18 14.76
C GLU A 20 4.71 -21.82 15.42
N PRO A 21 3.47 -21.32 15.42
CA PRO A 21 3.18 -20.12 16.17
C PRO A 21 3.45 -20.46 17.62
N ASN A 22 4.23 -19.61 18.28
CA ASN A 22 4.16 -19.43 19.71
C ASN A 22 4.60 -20.57 20.63
N SER A 23 5.29 -21.63 20.21
CA SER A 23 5.78 -22.63 21.19
C SER A 23 6.67 -21.99 22.27
N GLU A 24 7.60 -21.10 21.88
CA GLU A 24 8.48 -20.41 22.83
C GLU A 24 7.75 -19.31 23.64
N LEU A 25 6.81 -18.57 23.02
CA LEU A 25 6.06 -17.53 23.73
C LEU A 25 5.05 -18.14 24.71
N GLU A 26 4.32 -19.17 24.29
CA GLU A 26 3.41 -19.95 25.14
C GLU A 26 4.18 -20.69 26.23
N GLU A 27 5.38 -21.19 25.96
CA GLU A 27 6.26 -21.79 26.98
C GLU A 27 6.64 -20.74 28.04
N VAL A 28 7.13 -19.56 27.63
CA VAL A 28 7.47 -18.46 28.55
C VAL A 28 6.24 -17.95 29.32
N LEU A 29 5.09 -17.89 28.66
CA LEU A 29 3.83 -17.46 29.29
C LEU A 29 3.21 -18.56 30.15
N SER A 30 3.53 -19.83 29.96
CA SER A 30 3.01 -20.94 30.78
C SER A 30 3.95 -21.34 31.92
N ASP A 31 5.20 -20.88 31.88
CA ASP A 31 6.20 -21.15 32.91
C ASP A 31 5.82 -20.51 34.26
N THR A 32 5.27 -21.32 35.16
CA THR A 32 4.88 -20.91 36.51
C THR A 32 6.07 -20.78 37.47
N SER A 33 7.27 -21.21 37.06
CA SER A 33 8.49 -21.07 37.87
C SER A 33 9.03 -19.64 37.90
N LEU A 34 8.69 -18.84 36.89
CA LEU A 34 9.09 -17.44 36.78
C LEU A 34 8.06 -16.50 37.43
N SER A 35 8.57 -15.46 38.09
CA SER A 35 7.72 -14.36 38.56
C SER A 35 7.02 -13.66 37.38
N TYR A 36 5.79 -13.20 37.61
CA TYR A 36 4.96 -12.52 36.61
C TYR A 36 5.71 -11.43 35.83
N PHE A 37 6.50 -10.61 36.52
CA PHE A 37 7.28 -9.54 35.89
C PHE A 37 8.29 -10.06 34.87
N TRP A 38 9.00 -11.15 35.18
CA TRP A 38 10.00 -11.73 34.29
C TRP A 38 9.37 -12.45 33.10
N ARG A 39 8.23 -13.12 33.29
CA ARG A 39 7.43 -13.69 32.19
C ARG A 39 7.01 -12.61 31.21
N LEU A 40 6.45 -11.51 31.70
CA LEU A 40 5.99 -10.42 30.85
C LEU A 40 7.14 -9.73 30.12
N ARG A 41 8.28 -9.50 30.79
CA ARG A 41 9.45 -8.89 30.15
C ARG A 41 10.03 -9.78 29.04
N ARG A 42 10.12 -11.10 29.28
CA ARG A 42 10.66 -12.05 28.30
C ARG A 42 9.70 -12.22 27.12
N ALA A 43 8.41 -12.42 27.40
CA ALA A 43 7.37 -12.48 26.37
C ALA A 43 7.32 -11.19 25.54
N GLY A 44 7.36 -10.02 26.19
CA GLY A 44 7.38 -8.73 25.51
C GLY A 44 8.61 -8.53 24.62
N SER A 45 9.78 -9.05 25.02
CA SER A 45 11.00 -8.95 24.19
C SER A 45 10.92 -9.86 22.96
N LEU A 46 10.37 -11.06 23.11
CA LEU A 46 10.13 -11.99 22.01
C LEU A 46 9.11 -11.40 21.01
N GLU A 47 7.96 -10.98 21.52
CA GLU A 47 6.88 -10.40 20.71
C GLU A 47 7.35 -9.13 19.97
N LEU A 48 8.12 -8.27 20.64
CA LEU A 48 8.69 -7.07 20.02
C LEU A 48 9.63 -7.43 18.85
N GLY A 49 10.42 -8.49 18.98
CA GLY A 49 11.28 -8.98 17.90
C GLY A 49 10.47 -9.44 16.68
N THR A 50 9.40 -10.20 16.91
CA THR A 50 8.48 -10.68 15.87
C THR A 50 7.78 -9.51 15.17
N LEU A 51 7.18 -8.60 15.94
CA LEU A 51 6.52 -7.41 15.42
C LEU A 51 7.49 -6.52 14.64
N PHE A 52 8.72 -6.35 15.12
CA PHE A 52 9.73 -5.55 14.43
C PHE A 52 10.08 -6.14 13.06
N ARG A 53 10.22 -7.47 12.98
CA ARG A 53 10.51 -8.17 11.72
C ARG A 53 9.41 -7.98 10.67
N LEU A 54 8.15 -7.90 11.12
CA LEU A 54 6.99 -7.67 10.25
C LEU A 54 6.81 -6.19 9.90
N ALA A 55 6.96 -5.30 10.88
CA ALA A 55 6.71 -3.87 10.75
C ALA A 55 7.82 -3.14 9.98
N ALA A 56 9.09 -3.51 10.17
CA ALA A 56 10.20 -2.77 9.56
C ALA A 56 10.12 -2.73 8.01
N PRO A 57 9.86 -3.84 7.30
CA PRO A 57 9.68 -3.80 5.84
C PRO A 57 8.45 -2.99 5.42
N ALA A 58 7.35 -3.06 6.17
CA ALA A 58 6.17 -2.25 5.90
C ALA A 58 6.45 -0.74 6.04
N VAL A 59 7.16 -0.34 7.11
CA VAL A 59 7.61 1.05 7.31
C VAL A 59 8.52 1.50 6.17
N ILE A 60 9.45 0.66 5.73
CA ILE A 60 10.32 0.95 4.57
C ILE A 60 9.48 1.19 3.31
N VAL A 61 8.48 0.37 3.03
CA VAL A 61 7.56 0.59 1.89
C VAL A 61 6.87 1.95 2.00
N TYR A 62 6.34 2.30 3.17
CA TYR A 62 5.71 3.61 3.39
C TYR A 62 6.66 4.77 3.14
N LEU A 63 7.88 4.71 3.69
CA LEU A 63 8.90 5.74 3.49
C LEU A 63 9.30 5.87 2.02
N LEU A 64 9.49 4.75 1.32
CA LEU A 64 9.83 4.75 -0.11
C LEU A 64 8.72 5.37 -0.95
N ASN A 65 7.45 5.05 -0.67
CA ASN A 65 6.32 5.68 -1.36
C ASN A 65 6.22 7.19 -1.06
N CYS A 66 6.49 7.61 0.18
CA CYS A 66 6.61 9.03 0.52
C CYS A 66 7.72 9.70 -0.30
N PHE A 67 8.90 9.08 -0.42
CA PHE A 67 9.98 9.61 -1.24
C PHE A 67 9.63 9.68 -2.73
N THR A 68 8.91 8.69 -3.26
CA THR A 68 8.41 8.71 -4.64
C THR A 68 7.52 9.94 -4.86
N SER A 69 6.53 10.18 -4.00
CA SER A 69 5.66 11.36 -4.09
C SER A 69 6.42 12.68 -3.89
N MET A 70 7.31 12.75 -2.89
CA MET A 70 8.15 13.93 -2.66
C MET A 70 9.04 14.24 -3.85
N SER A 71 9.60 13.23 -4.51
CA SER A 71 10.45 13.44 -5.68
C SER A 71 9.69 14.13 -6.80
N THR A 72 8.47 13.69 -7.15
CA THR A 72 7.62 14.36 -8.14
C THR A 72 7.38 15.83 -7.79
N GLN A 73 7.11 16.11 -6.51
CA GLN A 73 6.92 17.49 -6.04
C GLN A 73 8.20 18.33 -6.18
N ILE A 74 9.36 17.79 -5.84
CA ILE A 74 10.67 18.44 -6.02
C ILE A 74 10.91 18.75 -7.50
N PHE A 75 10.69 17.77 -8.38
CA PHE A 75 10.85 17.93 -9.82
C PHE A 75 9.91 19.01 -10.39
N CYS A 76 8.61 18.97 -10.05
CA CYS A 76 7.64 20.00 -10.44
C CYS A 76 8.00 21.40 -9.89
N GLY A 77 8.67 21.46 -8.73
CA GLY A 77 9.19 22.68 -8.13
C GLY A 77 10.17 23.45 -9.02
N HIS A 78 10.92 22.76 -9.87
CA HIS A 78 11.90 23.38 -10.77
C HIS A 78 11.27 23.94 -12.05
N LEU A 79 10.00 23.68 -12.32
CA LEU A 79 9.32 24.14 -13.54
C LEU A 79 8.70 25.52 -13.32
N VAL A 80 7.77 25.64 -12.36
CA VAL A 80 7.16 26.91 -11.93
C VAL A 80 6.38 26.72 -10.63
N ASN A 81 6.26 27.79 -9.83
CA ASN A 81 5.55 27.80 -8.54
C ASN A 81 4.12 27.25 -8.61
N LEU A 82 3.40 27.43 -9.73
CA LEU A 82 2.05 26.90 -9.90
C LEU A 82 2.01 25.36 -9.93
N GLN A 83 3.00 24.73 -10.58
CA GLN A 83 3.10 23.27 -10.65
C GLN A 83 3.56 22.69 -9.32
N LEU A 84 4.45 23.40 -8.60
CA LEU A 84 4.80 23.07 -7.22
C LEU A 84 3.55 23.04 -6.33
N ALA A 85 2.74 24.11 -6.36
CA ALA A 85 1.52 24.19 -5.57
C ALA A 85 0.52 23.07 -5.91
N ALA A 86 0.32 22.80 -7.20
CA ALA A 86 -0.53 21.71 -7.66
C ALA A 86 -0.02 20.34 -7.17
N SER A 87 1.29 20.09 -7.26
CA SER A 87 1.86 18.81 -6.80
C SER A 87 1.82 18.64 -5.28
N ALA A 88 2.04 19.71 -4.52
CA ALA A 88 1.93 19.68 -3.06
C ALA A 88 0.50 19.40 -2.60
N LEU A 89 -0.50 20.07 -3.19
CA LEU A 89 -1.92 19.84 -2.90
C LEU A 89 -2.40 18.48 -3.42
N GLY A 90 -1.90 18.04 -4.57
CA GLY A 90 -2.18 16.74 -5.15
C GLY A 90 -1.69 15.58 -4.28
N ASN A 91 -0.43 15.65 -3.82
CA ASN A 91 0.16 14.64 -2.93
C ASN A 91 -0.49 14.64 -1.54
N ASN A 92 -0.52 15.80 -0.87
CA ASN A 92 -0.91 15.86 0.54
C ASN A 92 -2.41 15.98 0.76
N GLY A 93 -3.17 16.43 -0.25
CA GLY A 93 -4.62 16.54 -0.19
C GLY A 93 -5.30 15.40 -0.93
N VAL A 94 -5.17 15.40 -2.25
CA VAL A 94 -5.94 14.51 -3.14
C VAL A 94 -5.56 13.03 -2.99
N GLN A 95 -4.26 12.71 -3.01
CA GLN A 95 -3.80 11.33 -2.78
C GLN A 95 -4.05 10.88 -1.34
N ALA A 96 -3.76 11.72 -0.34
CA ALA A 96 -4.00 11.38 1.06
C ALA A 96 -5.49 11.07 1.33
N PHE A 97 -6.41 11.85 0.74
CA PHE A 97 -7.85 11.57 0.80
C PHE A 97 -8.20 10.22 0.16
N ALA A 98 -7.76 9.98 -1.08
CA ALA A 98 -8.06 8.72 -1.78
C ALA A 98 -7.48 7.50 -1.05
N TYR A 99 -6.23 7.60 -0.60
CA TYR A 99 -5.57 6.55 0.17
C TYR A 99 -6.27 6.31 1.50
N GLY A 100 -6.69 7.36 2.22
CA GLY A 100 -7.45 7.23 3.46
C GLY A 100 -8.80 6.54 3.27
N VAL A 101 -9.53 6.85 2.19
CA VAL A 101 -10.78 6.15 1.85
C VAL A 101 -10.52 4.67 1.55
N MET A 102 -9.52 4.35 0.75
CA MET A 102 -9.16 2.96 0.42
C MET A 102 -8.72 2.16 1.65
N LEU A 103 -7.88 2.75 2.49
CA LEU A 103 -7.47 2.19 3.78
C LEU A 103 -8.69 1.87 4.66
N GLY A 104 -9.63 2.83 4.76
CA GLY A 104 -10.85 2.67 5.53
C GLY A 104 -11.67 1.46 5.07
N VAL A 105 -11.91 1.34 3.75
CA VAL A 105 -12.64 0.21 3.15
C VAL A 105 -11.93 -1.12 3.39
N GLY A 106 -10.59 -1.16 3.33
CA GLY A 106 -9.83 -2.40 3.47
C GLY A 106 -9.54 -2.86 4.90
N SER A 107 -9.66 -1.98 5.89
CA SER A 107 -9.26 -2.23 7.28
C SER A 107 -9.91 -3.48 7.92
N ALA A 108 -11.21 -3.68 7.69
CA ALA A 108 -11.92 -4.83 8.23
C ALA A 108 -11.39 -6.15 7.65
N VAL A 109 -11.10 -6.17 6.34
CA VAL A 109 -10.61 -7.38 5.67
C VAL A 109 -9.17 -7.69 6.08
N GLU A 110 -8.34 -6.69 6.37
CA GLU A 110 -7.00 -6.92 6.95
C GLU A 110 -7.07 -7.71 8.26
N THR A 111 -8.03 -7.38 9.13
CA THR A 111 -8.25 -8.11 10.39
C THR A 111 -8.69 -9.55 10.12
N LEU A 112 -9.62 -9.73 9.17
CA LEU A 112 -10.12 -11.05 8.78
C LEU A 112 -9.02 -11.93 8.16
N CYS A 113 -8.11 -11.36 7.37
CA CYS A 113 -6.96 -12.07 6.81
C CYS A 113 -6.02 -12.57 7.92
N GLY A 114 -5.69 -11.72 8.90
CA GLY A 114 -4.86 -12.12 10.04
C GLY A 114 -5.51 -13.23 10.88
N GLN A 115 -6.81 -13.10 11.17
CA GLN A 115 -7.58 -14.12 11.89
C GLN A 115 -7.67 -15.44 11.13
N ALA A 116 -7.94 -15.40 9.83
CA ALA A 116 -8.02 -16.60 9.01
C ALA A 116 -6.66 -17.30 8.91
N TYR A 117 -5.57 -16.54 8.80
CA TYR A 117 -4.22 -17.11 8.76
C TYR A 117 -3.87 -17.79 10.09
N GLY A 118 -4.12 -17.12 11.21
CA GLY A 118 -3.92 -17.69 12.55
C GLY A 118 -4.81 -18.90 12.86
N ALA A 119 -5.99 -18.98 12.25
CA ALA A 119 -6.88 -20.14 12.34
C ALA A 119 -6.60 -21.24 11.29
N HIS A 120 -5.48 -21.15 10.56
CA HIS A 120 -5.09 -22.07 9.48
C HIS A 120 -6.13 -22.24 8.35
N LYS A 121 -6.97 -21.21 8.13
CA LYS A 121 -7.98 -21.19 7.05
C LYS A 121 -7.41 -20.53 5.80
N TYR A 122 -6.40 -21.15 5.19
CA TYR A 122 -5.67 -20.56 4.05
C TYR A 122 -6.54 -20.27 2.83
N GLU A 123 -7.55 -21.10 2.55
CA GLU A 123 -8.53 -20.85 1.48
C GLU A 123 -9.25 -19.50 1.65
N MET A 124 -9.57 -19.14 2.90
CA MET A 124 -10.25 -17.88 3.19
C MET A 124 -9.40 -16.65 2.86
N LEU A 125 -8.08 -16.73 2.93
CA LEU A 125 -7.21 -15.61 2.54
C LEU A 125 -7.39 -15.26 1.06
N GLY A 126 -7.49 -16.26 0.19
CA GLY A 126 -7.73 -16.04 -1.24
C GLY A 126 -9.10 -15.43 -1.51
N ILE A 127 -10.13 -15.88 -0.79
CA ILE A 127 -11.49 -15.31 -0.86
C ILE A 127 -11.50 -13.85 -0.40
N TYR A 128 -10.82 -13.54 0.70
CA TYR A 128 -10.70 -12.18 1.20
C TYR A 128 -9.93 -11.26 0.26
N LEU A 129 -8.83 -11.74 -0.34
CA LEU A 129 -8.08 -11.03 -1.37
C LEU A 129 -9.00 -10.63 -2.54
N GLN A 130 -9.75 -11.58 -3.09
CA GLN A 130 -10.65 -11.34 -4.23
C GLN A 130 -11.76 -10.35 -3.86
N ARG A 131 -12.42 -10.55 -2.72
CA ARG A 131 -13.50 -9.66 -2.25
C ARG A 131 -13.02 -8.25 -2.01
N LEU A 132 -11.85 -8.10 -1.35
CA LEU A 132 -11.26 -6.79 -1.12
C LEU A 132 -10.84 -6.11 -2.42
N THR A 133 -10.33 -6.87 -3.38
CA THR A 133 -10.00 -6.34 -4.73
C THR A 133 -11.24 -5.77 -5.41
N VAL A 134 -12.36 -6.50 -5.42
CA VAL A 134 -13.62 -6.01 -6.01
C VAL A 134 -14.13 -4.75 -5.29
N LEU A 135 -14.06 -4.73 -3.95
CA LEU A 135 -14.47 -3.57 -3.15
C LEU A 135 -13.61 -2.34 -3.49
N LEU A 136 -12.28 -2.48 -3.47
CA LEU A 136 -11.38 -1.36 -3.74
C LEU A 136 -11.42 -0.89 -5.21
N MET A 137 -11.61 -1.80 -6.17
CA MET A 137 -11.84 -1.41 -7.56
C MET A 137 -13.13 -0.59 -7.71
N THR A 138 -14.19 -0.99 -7.02
CA THR A 138 -15.45 -0.23 -6.99
C THR A 138 -15.27 1.14 -6.32
N THR A 139 -14.55 1.21 -5.20
CA THR A 139 -14.16 2.47 -4.57
C THR A 139 -13.33 3.33 -5.52
N GLY A 140 -12.43 2.73 -6.29
CA GLY A 140 -11.62 3.41 -7.30
C GLY A 140 -12.44 4.05 -8.41
N LEU A 141 -13.52 3.38 -8.87
CA LEU A 141 -14.46 3.97 -9.84
C LEU A 141 -15.16 5.21 -9.26
N ILE A 142 -15.60 5.16 -8.00
CA ILE A 142 -16.24 6.29 -7.32
C ILE A 142 -15.26 7.46 -7.19
N LEU A 143 -14.02 7.19 -6.76
CA LEU A 143 -12.96 8.19 -6.67
C LEU A 143 -12.59 8.79 -8.03
N THR A 144 -12.61 7.99 -9.09
CA THR A 144 -12.36 8.46 -10.46
C THR A 144 -13.39 9.49 -10.90
N ILE A 145 -14.67 9.28 -10.57
CA ILE A 145 -15.73 10.27 -10.85
C ILE A 145 -15.43 11.58 -10.11
N LEU A 146 -15.05 11.51 -8.83
CA LEU A 146 -14.64 12.70 -8.07
C LEU A 146 -13.43 13.40 -8.69
N TYR A 147 -12.47 12.63 -9.19
CA TYR A 147 -11.26 13.15 -9.84
C TYR A 147 -11.59 13.88 -11.14
N ILE A 148 -12.46 13.33 -11.99
CA ILE A 148 -12.93 13.95 -13.23
C ILE A 148 -13.58 15.32 -12.96
N PHE A 149 -14.41 15.41 -11.91
CA PHE A 149 -15.09 16.64 -11.52
C PHE A 149 -14.33 17.49 -10.49
N SER A 150 -13.04 17.22 -10.27
CA SER A 150 -12.24 17.88 -9.23
C SER A 150 -12.18 19.41 -9.36
N LYS A 151 -12.05 19.96 -10.57
CA LYS A 151 -11.90 21.42 -10.77
C LYS A 151 -13.05 22.26 -10.18
N PRO A 152 -14.33 22.00 -10.49
CA PRO A 152 -15.45 22.67 -9.82
C PRO A 152 -15.41 22.57 -8.29
N PHE A 153 -15.10 21.39 -7.74
CA PHE A 153 -14.99 21.22 -6.28
C PHE A 153 -13.85 22.05 -5.69
N LEU A 154 -12.71 22.11 -6.36
CA LEU A 154 -11.57 22.91 -5.91
C LEU A 154 -11.90 24.42 -5.90
N ILE A 155 -12.62 24.91 -6.93
CA ILE A 155 -13.11 26.29 -6.97
C ILE A 155 -14.10 26.55 -5.83
N LEU A 156 -15.01 25.60 -5.58
CA LEU A 156 -15.97 25.70 -4.47
C LEU A 156 -15.27 25.74 -3.09
N LEU A 157 -14.17 25.02 -2.94
CA LEU A 157 -13.31 25.05 -1.75
C LEU A 157 -12.46 26.33 -1.63
N GLY A 158 -12.62 27.29 -2.54
CA GLY A 158 -11.96 28.60 -2.50
C GLY A 158 -10.61 28.67 -3.21
N GLN A 159 -10.22 27.64 -3.98
CA GLN A 159 -9.00 27.72 -4.78
C GLN A 159 -9.16 28.71 -5.94
N SER A 160 -8.09 29.43 -6.26
CA SER A 160 -8.08 30.31 -7.43
C SER A 160 -8.25 29.48 -8.72
N PRO A 161 -8.82 30.04 -9.81
CA PRO A 161 -9.04 29.31 -11.05
C PRO A 161 -7.75 28.70 -11.66
N SER A 162 -6.60 29.35 -11.47
CA SER A 162 -5.30 28.86 -11.94
C SER A 162 -4.82 27.65 -11.13
N ILE A 163 -4.88 27.71 -9.79
CA ILE A 163 -4.52 26.58 -8.92
C ILE A 163 -5.48 25.41 -9.14
N ALA A 164 -6.79 25.68 -9.18
CA ALA A 164 -7.79 24.66 -9.43
C ALA A 164 -7.58 23.94 -10.77
N SER A 165 -7.17 24.66 -11.82
CA SER A 165 -6.87 24.06 -13.12
C SER A 165 -5.60 23.21 -13.12
N ALA A 166 -4.53 23.69 -12.48
CA ALA A 166 -3.28 22.93 -12.37
C ALA A 166 -3.44 21.69 -11.49
N LEU A 167 -4.17 21.82 -10.37
CA LEU A 167 -4.45 20.72 -9.45
C LEU A 167 -5.42 19.70 -10.05
N SER A 168 -6.41 20.12 -10.86
CA SER A 168 -7.24 19.15 -11.59
C SER A 168 -6.44 18.38 -12.62
N LEU A 169 -5.50 19.04 -13.33
CA LEU A 169 -4.60 18.35 -14.27
C LEU A 169 -3.73 17.31 -13.54
N PHE A 170 -3.20 17.67 -12.38
CA PHE A 170 -2.48 16.75 -11.50
C PHE A 170 -3.38 15.57 -11.12
N THR A 171 -4.62 15.86 -10.68
CA THR A 171 -5.60 14.87 -10.26
C THR A 171 -5.98 13.89 -11.39
N TYR A 172 -6.10 14.38 -12.63
CA TYR A 172 -6.32 13.51 -13.79
C TYR A 172 -5.16 12.55 -14.05
N GLY A 173 -3.93 13.03 -13.86
CA GLY A 173 -2.74 12.21 -13.95
C GLY A 173 -2.71 11.07 -12.93
N LEU A 174 -3.35 11.23 -11.77
CA LEU A 174 -3.42 10.23 -10.68
C LEU A 174 -4.48 9.14 -10.89
N ILE A 175 -5.33 9.23 -11.91
CA ILE A 175 -6.40 8.25 -12.14
C ILE A 175 -5.84 6.81 -12.28
N PRO A 176 -4.76 6.54 -13.04
CA PRO A 176 -4.18 5.20 -13.09
C PRO A 176 -3.71 4.71 -11.71
N GLN A 177 -3.15 5.61 -10.89
CA GLN A 177 -2.65 5.29 -9.56
C GLN A 177 -3.74 4.77 -8.63
N ILE A 178 -4.97 5.29 -8.74
CA ILE A 178 -6.13 4.80 -7.98
C ILE A 178 -6.29 3.29 -8.19
N PHE A 179 -6.29 2.84 -9.45
CA PHE A 179 -6.50 1.42 -9.77
C PHE A 179 -5.27 0.58 -9.42
N ALA A 180 -4.07 1.15 -9.56
CA ALA A 180 -2.85 0.52 -9.08
C ALA A 180 -2.90 0.29 -7.55
N TYR A 181 -3.37 1.25 -6.76
CA TYR A 181 -3.59 1.08 -5.32
C TYR A 181 -4.69 0.06 -5.03
N ALA A 182 -5.82 0.12 -5.74
CA ALA A 182 -6.91 -0.83 -5.56
C ALA A 182 -6.49 -2.29 -5.83
N ALA A 183 -5.55 -2.52 -6.75
CA ALA A 183 -4.98 -3.84 -7.02
C ALA A 183 -3.88 -4.24 -6.01
N ASN A 184 -2.98 -3.30 -5.66
CA ASN A 184 -1.82 -3.60 -4.83
C ASN A 184 -2.17 -3.76 -3.34
N PHE A 185 -3.13 -2.98 -2.84
CA PHE A 185 -3.48 -2.98 -1.42
C PHE A 185 -3.97 -4.35 -0.92
N PRO A 186 -4.90 -5.05 -1.61
CA PRO A 186 -5.32 -6.40 -1.24
C PRO A 186 -4.15 -7.40 -1.27
N ILE A 187 -3.31 -7.35 -2.31
CA ILE A 187 -2.15 -8.23 -2.47
C ILE A 187 -1.19 -8.04 -1.31
N GLN A 188 -0.91 -6.79 -0.95
CA GLN A 188 -0.04 -6.46 0.16
C GLN A 188 -0.60 -7.00 1.49
N LYS A 189 -1.90 -6.86 1.75
CA LYS A 189 -2.53 -7.41 2.96
C LYS A 189 -2.54 -8.94 2.99
N PHE A 190 -2.79 -9.58 1.86
CA PHE A 190 -2.70 -11.03 1.71
C PHE A 190 -1.31 -11.55 2.05
N LEU A 191 -0.25 -10.91 1.54
CA LEU A 191 1.13 -11.30 1.81
C LEU A 191 1.56 -10.94 3.25
N GLN A 192 1.18 -9.76 3.76
CA GLN A 192 1.46 -9.32 5.13
C GLN A 192 0.85 -10.25 6.18
N ALA A 193 -0.39 -10.72 5.96
CA ALA A 193 -1.05 -11.66 6.87
C ALA A 193 -0.29 -13.00 6.99
N GLN A 194 0.54 -13.33 6.01
CA GLN A 194 1.37 -14.54 5.96
C GLN A 194 2.83 -14.25 6.35
N SER A 195 3.13 -13.07 6.89
CA SER A 195 4.49 -12.60 7.19
C SER A 195 5.42 -12.45 5.98
N ILE A 196 4.88 -12.40 4.75
CA ILE A 196 5.65 -12.20 3.52
C ILE A 196 5.70 -10.70 3.19
N VAL A 197 6.68 -9.99 3.76
CA VAL A 197 6.73 -8.51 3.68
C VAL A 197 7.92 -7.94 2.90
N ASN A 198 9.00 -8.69 2.77
CA ASN A 198 10.22 -8.25 2.08
C ASN A 198 10.01 -7.95 0.58
N PRO A 199 9.23 -8.75 -0.19
CA PRO A 199 9.05 -8.48 -1.62
C PRO A 199 8.51 -7.08 -1.92
N SER A 200 7.54 -6.60 -1.12
CA SER A 200 6.98 -5.26 -1.28
C SER A 200 8.03 -4.16 -1.08
N ALA A 201 8.97 -4.34 -0.14
CA ALA A 201 10.05 -3.38 0.10
C ALA A 201 11.02 -3.29 -1.07
N TYR A 202 11.41 -4.43 -1.66
CA TYR A 202 12.27 -4.45 -2.85
C TYR A 202 11.59 -3.82 -4.07
N ILE A 203 10.31 -4.12 -4.28
CA ILE A 203 9.52 -3.51 -5.36
C ILE A 203 9.44 -2.00 -5.17
N ALA A 204 9.10 -1.52 -3.97
CA ALA A 204 9.02 -0.09 -3.69
C ALA A 204 10.36 0.63 -3.92
N ALA A 205 11.49 -0.02 -3.57
CA ALA A 205 12.81 0.55 -3.78
C ALA A 205 13.15 0.64 -5.28
N ALA A 206 12.86 -0.41 -6.05
CA ALA A 206 13.02 -0.40 -7.50
C ALA A 206 12.13 0.66 -8.16
N THR A 207 10.86 0.75 -7.73
CA THR A 207 9.91 1.77 -8.21
C THR A 207 10.44 3.17 -7.98
N LEU A 208 10.99 3.49 -6.81
CA LEU A 208 11.57 4.81 -6.54
C LEU A 208 12.69 5.16 -7.53
N VAL A 209 13.61 4.23 -7.80
CA VAL A 209 14.74 4.44 -8.73
C VAL A 209 14.22 4.69 -10.14
N VAL A 210 13.31 3.83 -10.63
CA VAL A 210 12.70 3.97 -11.95
C VAL A 210 11.92 5.28 -12.06
N HIS A 211 11.16 5.63 -11.03
CA HIS A 211 10.35 6.84 -10.96
C HIS A 211 11.21 8.10 -11.06
N ILE A 212 12.32 8.19 -10.32
CA ILE A 212 13.24 9.35 -10.39
C ILE A 212 13.79 9.51 -11.81
N LEU A 213 14.23 8.42 -12.45
CA LEU A 213 14.80 8.45 -13.80
C LEU A 213 13.75 8.87 -14.84
N LEU A 214 12.55 8.28 -14.80
CA LEU A 214 11.48 8.61 -15.73
C LEU A 214 10.96 10.03 -15.55
N THR A 215 10.82 10.49 -14.30
CA THR A 215 10.37 11.86 -14.00
C THR A 215 11.37 12.89 -14.53
N TRP A 216 12.67 12.64 -14.34
CA TRP A 216 13.73 13.50 -14.90
C TRP A 216 13.68 13.55 -16.43
N LEU A 217 13.54 12.40 -17.10
CA LEU A 217 13.42 12.33 -18.57
C LEU A 217 12.21 13.13 -19.07
N VAL A 218 11.04 12.85 -18.52
CA VAL A 218 9.77 13.45 -18.94
C VAL A 218 9.75 14.96 -18.77
N LEU A 219 10.31 15.47 -17.66
CA LEU A 219 10.26 16.89 -17.37
C LEU A 219 11.41 17.70 -17.98
N PHE A 220 12.64 17.21 -17.87
CA PHE A 220 13.81 17.99 -18.26
C PHE A 220 14.37 17.62 -19.63
N LYS A 221 14.20 16.37 -20.08
CA LYS A 221 14.64 15.97 -21.41
C LYS A 221 13.57 16.20 -22.48
N PHE A 222 12.33 15.83 -22.18
CA PHE A 222 11.23 15.91 -23.14
C PHE A 222 10.32 17.13 -22.97
N GLY A 223 10.27 17.74 -21.79
CA GLY A 223 9.46 18.93 -21.54
C GLY A 223 7.96 18.69 -21.61
N TRP A 224 7.48 17.46 -21.34
CA TRP A 224 6.06 17.10 -21.49
C TRP A 224 5.16 17.69 -20.39
N GLY A 225 5.74 18.21 -19.31
CA GLY A 225 5.05 19.01 -18.30
C GLY A 225 4.28 18.20 -17.25
N LEU A 226 3.42 18.90 -16.50
CA LEU A 226 2.83 18.42 -15.25
C LEU A 226 2.05 17.12 -15.39
N LEU A 227 1.17 17.00 -16.39
CA LEU A 227 0.32 15.80 -16.55
C LEU A 227 1.17 14.53 -16.65
N TYR A 228 2.23 14.57 -17.48
CA TYR A 228 3.08 13.41 -17.70
C TYR A 228 3.98 13.10 -16.49
N ALA A 229 4.43 14.11 -15.75
CA ALA A 229 5.13 13.86 -14.48
C ALA A 229 4.25 13.08 -13.48
N VAL A 230 2.94 13.36 -13.47
CA VAL A 230 2.01 12.66 -12.59
C VAL A 230 1.62 11.30 -13.13
N LEU A 231 1.55 11.14 -14.45
CA LEU A 231 1.39 9.82 -15.05
C LEU A 231 2.59 8.90 -14.75
N VAL A 232 3.80 9.44 -14.63
CA VAL A 232 4.97 8.67 -14.18
C VAL A 232 4.88 8.30 -12.69
N LEU A 233 4.30 9.17 -11.86
CA LEU A 233 4.04 8.89 -10.44
C LEU A 233 2.98 7.80 -10.23
N SER A 234 2.11 7.58 -11.22
CA SER A 234 0.95 6.71 -11.14
C SER A 234 1.24 5.27 -11.51
#